data_AF-A0A0S3SX82-F1
#
_entry.id   AF-A0A0S3SX82-F1
#
_cell.length_a   1.000
_cell.length_b   1.000
_cell.length_c   1.000
_cell.angle_alpha   90.00
_cell.angle_beta   90.00
_cell.angle_gamma   90.00
#
_symmetry.space_group_name_H-M   'P 1'
#
loop_
_entity.id
_entity.type
_entity.pdbx_description
1 polymer ?
#
loop_
_entity_poly.entity_id
_entity_poly.type
_entity_poly.pdbx_seq_one_letter_code
_entity_poly.pdbx_strand_id
1 'polypeptide(L)'
;MSSDAPSGDLPPSQGADDIHTSTRKKGRSGTRLRELVATRNADHRLPIHFDMQTCKPLGENSTKFISYVALLGRSKASILCDDWDHVPENVKNQIWQSILVTYDVPNTNLLRTKWISYVGERWKNFKTMLTSHYIYGSKTDKNPCEKYQFLDEETWQAFKLKRLDPVFQAKRRVAQEIAKKNVHPHILSRGVMRNWSRR
;
A
#
# COMPACT_ATOMS: atom_id res chain seq x y z
N MET A 1 -37.25 -50.32 -62.76
CA MET A 1 -37.70 -49.09 -63.44
C MET A 1 -38.20 -48.15 -62.38
N SER A 2 -37.66 -46.92 -62.34
CA SER A 2 -38.20 -45.71 -61.70
C SER A 2 -38.25 -45.68 -60.15
N SER A 3 -37.82 -44.65 -59.40
CA SER A 3 -37.25 -43.32 -59.69
C SER A 3 -36.77 -42.66 -58.36
N ASP A 4 -35.78 -41.75 -58.46
CA ASP A 4 -35.58 -40.45 -57.75
C ASP A 4 -35.53 -40.36 -56.21
N ALA A 5 -34.73 -39.53 -55.52
CA ALA A 5 -33.76 -38.45 -55.78
C ALA A 5 -32.98 -38.16 -54.45
N PRO A 6 -31.85 -37.42 -54.44
CA PRO A 6 -30.98 -37.23 -53.27
C PRO A 6 -31.39 -36.01 -52.42
N SER A 7 -31.43 -36.16 -51.09
CA SER A 7 -31.62 -35.07 -50.13
C SER A 7 -30.28 -34.44 -49.75
N GLY A 8 -30.26 -33.10 -49.76
CA GLY A 8 -29.05 -32.27 -49.70
C GLY A 8 -28.34 -32.22 -48.36
N ASP A 9 -27.03 -32.05 -48.46
CA ASP A 9 -26.12 -31.71 -47.37
C ASP A 9 -26.31 -30.26 -46.93
N LEU A 10 -26.59 -30.07 -45.64
CA LEU A 10 -26.43 -28.80 -44.92
C LEU A 10 -25.07 -28.81 -44.20
N PRO A 11 -24.20 -27.79 -44.37
CA PRO A 11 -22.96 -27.71 -43.61
C PRO A 11 -23.21 -27.20 -42.17
N PRO A 12 -22.51 -27.71 -41.14
CA PRO A 12 -22.56 -27.15 -39.80
C PRO A 12 -21.80 -25.83 -39.73
N SER A 13 -22.51 -24.81 -39.22
CA SER A 13 -22.02 -23.48 -38.86
C SER A 13 -20.78 -23.57 -37.94
N GLN A 14 -19.68 -22.95 -38.37
CA GLN A 14 -18.44 -22.84 -37.59
C GLN A 14 -18.64 -21.86 -36.41
N GLY A 15 -18.21 -22.32 -35.23
CA GLY A 15 -18.32 -21.61 -33.96
C GLY A 15 -17.57 -20.29 -33.94
N ALA A 16 -18.17 -19.32 -33.27
CA ALA A 16 -17.56 -18.04 -32.94
C ALA A 16 -16.45 -18.23 -31.91
N ASP A 17 -15.24 -17.77 -32.26
CA ASP A 17 -14.10 -17.63 -31.36
C ASP A 17 -14.36 -16.49 -30.36
N ASP A 18 -14.76 -16.84 -29.14
CA ASP A 18 -14.83 -15.89 -28.02
C ASP A 18 -13.42 -15.62 -27.48
N ILE A 19 -12.85 -14.48 -27.88
CA ILE A 19 -11.61 -13.93 -27.35
C ILE A 19 -11.79 -13.61 -25.86
N HIS A 20 -11.29 -14.51 -24.99
CA HIS A 20 -11.18 -14.27 -23.56
C HIS A 20 -10.13 -13.19 -23.27
N THR A 21 -10.54 -11.92 -23.32
CA THR A 21 -9.71 -10.80 -22.88
C THR A 21 -9.54 -10.87 -21.36
N SER A 22 -8.38 -11.38 -20.94
CA SER A 22 -7.95 -11.38 -19.54
C SER A 22 -7.81 -9.94 -19.05
N THR A 23 -8.81 -9.45 -18.32
CA THR A 23 -8.75 -8.14 -17.66
C THR A 23 -7.76 -8.22 -16.50
N ARG A 24 -6.50 -7.86 -16.76
CA ARG A 24 -5.49 -7.65 -15.71
C ARG A 24 -6.01 -6.62 -14.71
N LYS A 25 -6.25 -7.06 -13.48
CA LYS A 25 -6.64 -6.18 -12.36
C LYS A 25 -5.54 -5.14 -12.14
N LYS A 26 -5.84 -3.87 -12.42
CA LYS A 26 -4.96 -2.72 -12.16
C LYS A 26 -4.71 -2.65 -10.64
N GLY A 27 -3.47 -2.90 -10.22
CA GLY A 27 -3.10 -2.80 -8.81
C GLY A 27 -3.28 -1.38 -8.27
N ARG A 28 -3.55 -1.23 -6.96
CA ARG A 28 -3.67 0.08 -6.30
C ARG A 28 -2.39 0.90 -6.49
N SER A 29 -2.50 2.03 -7.18
CA SER A 29 -1.45 3.04 -7.29
C SER A 29 -1.22 3.72 -5.94
N GLY A 30 -0.03 4.31 -5.73
CA GLY A 30 0.22 5.05 -4.50
C GLY A 30 -0.66 6.30 -4.46
N THR A 31 -1.38 6.53 -3.36
CA THR A 31 -2.14 7.78 -3.17
C THR A 31 -1.17 8.95 -3.11
N ARG A 32 -1.37 9.96 -3.98
CA ARG A 32 -0.49 11.13 -4.13
C ARG A 32 -1.02 12.40 -3.47
N LEU A 33 -2.32 12.46 -3.15
CA LEU A 33 -3.01 13.60 -2.50
C LEU A 33 -2.45 14.99 -2.87
N ARG A 34 -2.23 15.23 -4.18
CA ARG A 34 -1.50 16.41 -4.66
C ARG A 34 -2.18 17.72 -4.24
N GLU A 35 -3.51 17.73 -4.28
CA GLU A 35 -4.34 18.86 -3.87
C GLU A 35 -4.07 19.28 -2.43
N LEU A 36 -4.10 18.34 -1.47
CA LEU A 36 -3.83 18.63 -0.05
C LEU A 36 -2.38 19.06 0.23
N VAL A 37 -1.44 18.64 -0.60
CA VAL A 37 -0.04 19.08 -0.49
C VAL A 37 0.12 20.50 -1.05
N ALA A 38 -0.68 20.88 -2.06
CA ALA A 38 -0.65 22.19 -2.70
C ALA A 38 -1.46 23.26 -1.96
N THR A 39 -2.59 22.91 -1.34
CA THR A 39 -3.51 23.83 -0.65
C THR A 39 -3.19 24.01 0.83
N ARG A 40 -1.90 23.99 1.21
CA ARG A 40 -1.44 24.23 2.58
C ARG A 40 -1.66 25.69 2.98
N ASN A 41 -2.87 26.03 3.38
CA ASN A 41 -3.23 27.36 3.86
C ASN A 41 -3.59 27.25 5.34
N ALA A 42 -2.85 27.96 6.20
CA ALA A 42 -3.07 27.95 7.65
C ALA A 42 -4.49 28.42 8.02
N ASP A 43 -5.11 29.22 7.14
CA ASP A 43 -6.44 29.81 7.32
C ASP A 43 -7.60 28.87 6.93
N HIS A 44 -7.33 27.76 6.23
CA HIS A 44 -8.35 26.81 5.76
C HIS A 44 -7.98 25.36 6.11
N ARG A 45 -7.88 25.09 7.42
CA ARG A 45 -7.64 23.72 7.91
C ARG A 45 -8.88 22.85 7.70
N LEU A 46 -8.65 21.60 7.32
CA LEU A 46 -9.75 20.65 7.13
C LEU A 46 -10.28 20.17 8.49
N PRO A 47 -11.59 20.27 8.76
CA PRO A 47 -12.15 19.81 10.01
C PRO A 47 -12.03 18.29 10.13
N ILE A 48 -11.64 17.81 11.31
CA ILE A 48 -11.59 16.39 11.63
C ILE A 48 -11.90 16.17 13.12
N HIS A 49 -12.74 15.18 13.40
CA HIS A 49 -13.07 14.80 14.76
C HIS A 49 -12.35 13.51 15.13
N PHE A 50 -12.02 13.35 16.42
CA PHE A 50 -11.44 12.14 16.95
C PHE A 50 -12.32 11.60 18.07
N ASP A 51 -12.51 10.28 18.06
CA ASP A 51 -12.91 9.59 19.28
C ASP A 51 -11.71 9.62 20.24
N MET A 52 -11.84 10.33 21.36
CA MET A 52 -10.75 10.52 22.32
C MET A 52 -10.40 9.25 23.11
N GLN A 53 -11.29 8.25 23.17
CA GLN A 53 -10.98 6.96 23.81
C GLN A 53 -10.13 6.09 22.89
N THR A 54 -10.46 6.04 21.59
CA THR A 54 -9.76 5.17 20.63
C THR A 54 -8.72 5.90 19.76
N CYS A 55 -8.67 7.23 19.83
CA CYS A 55 -7.86 8.11 18.96
C CYS A 55 -8.09 7.85 17.45
N LYS A 56 -9.30 7.41 17.09
CA LYS A 56 -9.69 7.16 15.69
C LYS A 56 -10.30 8.41 15.07
N PRO A 57 -9.95 8.72 13.80
CA PRO A 57 -10.55 9.85 13.12
C PRO A 57 -11.98 9.48 12.70
N LEU A 58 -12.89 10.42 12.84
CA LEU A 58 -14.30 10.33 12.49
C LEU A 58 -14.66 11.38 11.42
N GLY A 59 -15.77 11.15 10.74
CA GLY A 59 -16.30 12.05 9.72
C GLY A 59 -15.74 11.80 8.32
N GLU A 60 -16.18 12.63 7.37
CA GLU A 60 -15.92 12.48 5.94
C GLU A 60 -14.42 12.56 5.59
N ASN A 61 -13.68 13.40 6.32
CA ASN A 61 -12.25 13.60 6.11
C ASN A 61 -11.37 12.48 6.71
N SER A 62 -11.93 11.53 7.47
CA SER A 62 -11.18 10.48 8.17
C SER A 62 -10.29 9.64 7.26
N THR A 63 -10.82 9.20 6.11
CA THR A 63 -10.07 8.36 5.15
C THR A 63 -8.97 9.17 4.45
N LYS A 64 -9.27 10.43 4.10
CA LYS A 64 -8.28 11.36 3.51
C LYS A 64 -7.15 11.64 4.49
N PHE A 65 -7.48 11.89 5.76
CA PHE A 65 -6.52 12.09 6.85
C PHE A 65 -5.59 10.88 7.02
N ILE A 66 -6.16 9.68 7.15
CA ILE A 66 -5.36 8.44 7.29
C ILE A 66 -4.39 8.28 6.10
N SER A 67 -4.88 8.53 4.88
CA SER A 67 -4.09 8.43 3.66
C SER A 67 -2.97 9.48 3.60
N TYR A 68 -3.25 10.71 4.08
CA TYR A 68 -2.30 11.80 4.15
C TYR A 68 -1.19 11.52 5.17
N VAL A 69 -1.55 11.09 6.38
CA VAL A 69 -0.58 10.72 7.43
C VAL A 69 0.33 9.58 6.94
N ALA A 70 -0.25 8.57 6.28
CA ALA A 70 0.53 7.49 5.68
C ALA A 70 1.43 7.95 4.52
N LEU A 71 1.05 9.01 3.79
CA LEU A 71 1.91 9.63 2.77
C LEU A 71 3.10 10.33 3.43
N LEU A 72 2.86 11.14 4.47
CA LEU A 72 3.93 11.85 5.19
C LEU A 72 4.99 10.91 5.74
N GLY A 73 4.60 9.78 6.33
CA GLY A 73 5.55 8.78 6.82
C GLY A 73 6.41 8.16 5.73
N ARG A 74 5.86 7.99 4.53
CA ARG A 74 6.60 7.42 3.39
C ARG A 74 7.53 8.44 2.73
N SER A 75 7.13 9.71 2.70
CA SER A 75 7.87 10.74 1.96
C SER A 75 8.88 11.51 2.80
N LYS A 76 8.66 11.67 4.11
CA LYS A 76 9.54 12.47 4.97
C LYS A 76 10.58 11.66 5.74
N ALA A 77 10.31 10.39 6.05
CA ALA A 77 11.25 9.56 6.79
C ALA A 77 12.12 8.75 5.83
N SER A 78 13.44 8.88 5.98
CA SER A 78 14.40 8.14 5.16
C SER A 78 14.23 6.63 5.31
N ILE A 79 14.30 5.90 4.21
CA ILE A 79 14.25 4.43 4.21
C ILE A 79 15.57 3.79 4.69
N LEU A 80 16.65 4.58 4.80
CA LEU A 80 17.98 4.13 5.22
C LEU A 80 18.09 3.93 6.74
N CYS A 81 17.30 4.67 7.52
CA CYS A 81 17.18 4.46 8.97
C CYS A 81 16.71 3.03 9.25
N ASP A 82 17.33 2.32 10.20
CA ASP A 82 16.96 0.92 10.48
C ASP A 82 15.61 0.81 11.15
N ASP A 83 15.42 1.56 12.24
CA ASP A 83 14.22 1.54 13.05
C ASP A 83 13.58 2.92 13.13
N TRP A 84 12.29 2.92 13.48
CA TRP A 84 11.50 4.14 13.63
C TRP A 84 11.96 4.99 14.83
N ASP A 85 12.43 4.32 15.89
CA ASP A 85 12.88 5.00 17.10
C ASP A 85 14.15 5.80 16.85
N HIS A 86 15.01 5.33 15.93
CA HIS A 86 16.21 6.02 15.45
C HIS A 86 15.93 7.15 14.45
N VAL A 87 14.69 7.34 13.99
CA VAL A 87 14.36 8.49 13.13
C VAL A 87 14.44 9.77 13.98
N PRO A 88 15.18 10.81 13.54
CA PRO A 88 15.37 12.03 14.31
C PRO A 88 14.05 12.68 14.71
N GLU A 89 13.98 13.18 15.95
CA GLU A 89 12.77 13.83 16.48
C GLU A 89 12.37 15.05 15.65
N ASN A 90 13.34 15.74 15.03
CA ASN A 90 13.04 16.82 14.08
C ASN A 90 12.16 16.34 12.90
N VAL A 91 12.40 15.16 12.35
CA VAL A 91 11.57 14.60 11.25
C VAL A 91 10.17 14.27 11.77
N LYS A 92 10.07 13.68 12.97
CA LYS A 92 8.78 13.38 13.63
C LYS A 92 7.98 14.67 13.89
N ASN A 93 8.65 15.71 14.39
CA ASN A 93 8.10 17.06 14.56
C ASN A 93 7.59 17.63 13.24
N GLN A 94 8.39 17.59 12.17
CA GLN A 94 7.99 18.10 10.86
C GLN A 94 6.80 17.34 10.26
N ILE A 95 6.68 16.04 10.52
CA ILE A 95 5.49 15.26 10.14
C ILE A 95 4.27 15.75 10.93
N TRP A 96 4.40 15.89 12.25
CA TRP A 96 3.32 16.38 13.11
C TRP A 96 2.84 17.78 12.70
N GLN A 97 3.77 18.72 12.49
CA GLN A 97 3.44 20.07 12.05
C GLN A 97 2.72 20.09 10.70
N SER A 98 3.13 19.23 9.75
CA SER A 98 2.41 19.10 8.47
C SER A 98 1.01 18.52 8.61
N ILE A 99 0.70 17.80 9.70
CA ILE A 99 -0.66 17.36 10.00
C ILE A 99 -1.47 18.53 10.55
N LEU A 100 -0.92 19.28 11.51
CA LEU A 100 -1.58 20.43 12.15
C LEU A 100 -1.87 21.59 11.19
N VAL A 101 -1.03 21.79 10.17
CA VAL A 101 -1.24 22.83 9.15
C VAL A 101 -2.36 22.43 8.17
N THR A 102 -2.56 21.14 7.91
CA THR A 102 -3.54 20.66 6.92
C THR A 102 -4.91 20.37 7.56
N TYR A 103 -4.92 19.91 8.81
CA TYR A 103 -6.12 19.47 9.51
C TYR A 103 -6.27 20.18 10.85
N ASP A 104 -7.52 20.47 11.21
CA ASP A 104 -7.86 20.99 12.53
C ASP A 104 -7.86 19.85 13.56
N VAL A 105 -6.67 19.52 14.05
CA VAL A 105 -6.44 18.45 15.03
C VAL A 105 -6.18 19.06 16.40
N PRO A 106 -6.86 18.60 17.46
CA PRO A 106 -6.53 18.99 18.82
C PRO A 106 -5.07 18.67 19.14
N ASN A 107 -4.28 19.69 19.51
CA ASN A 107 -2.85 19.52 19.79
C ASN A 107 -2.62 18.88 21.17
N THR A 108 -3.02 17.61 21.30
CA THR A 108 -2.84 16.82 22.51
C THR A 108 -1.65 15.87 22.35
N ASN A 109 -0.89 15.68 23.43
CA ASN A 109 0.24 14.74 23.44
C ASN A 109 -0.22 13.30 23.11
N LEU A 110 -1.42 12.91 23.55
CA LEU A 110 -2.00 11.60 23.24
C LEU A 110 -2.14 11.37 21.73
N LEU A 111 -2.79 12.31 21.01
CA LEU A 111 -2.98 12.20 19.57
C LEU A 111 -1.64 12.23 18.83
N ARG A 112 -0.72 13.12 19.24
CA ARG A 112 0.62 13.17 18.67
C ARG A 112 1.31 11.82 18.78
N THR A 113 1.41 11.25 19.98
CA THR A 113 2.08 9.96 20.20
C THR A 113 1.43 8.87 19.34
N LYS A 114 0.10 8.75 19.39
CA LYS A 114 -0.63 7.72 18.63
C LYS A 114 -0.38 7.84 17.13
N TRP A 115 -0.48 9.05 16.58
CA TRP A 115 -0.35 9.26 15.13
C TRP A 115 1.09 9.19 14.65
N ILE A 116 2.07 9.61 15.45
CA ILE A 116 3.49 9.39 15.13
C ILE A 116 3.85 7.90 15.17
N SER A 117 3.30 7.11 16.11
CA SER A 117 3.44 5.65 16.09
C SER A 117 2.81 5.03 14.83
N TYR A 118 1.63 5.52 14.42
CA TYR A 118 0.96 5.07 13.19
C TYR A 118 1.79 5.40 11.93
N VAL A 119 2.40 6.58 11.87
CA VAL A 119 3.34 6.98 10.81
C VAL A 119 4.51 5.99 10.75
N GLY A 120 5.10 5.64 11.90
CA GLY A 120 6.18 4.67 11.98
C GLY A 120 5.78 3.28 11.48
N GLU A 121 4.57 2.81 11.81
CA GLU A 121 4.03 1.56 11.26
C GLU A 121 3.91 1.61 9.73
N ARG A 122 3.40 2.72 9.17
CA ARG A 122 3.25 2.88 7.73
C ARG A 122 4.59 2.99 7.00
N TRP A 123 5.58 3.64 7.62
CA TRP A 123 6.95 3.69 7.12
C TRP A 123 7.61 2.30 7.11
N LYS A 124 7.48 1.51 8.20
CA LYS A 124 7.96 0.11 8.24
C LYS A 124 7.31 -0.74 7.15
N ASN A 125 5.99 -0.65 7.02
CA ASN A 125 5.23 -1.36 5.98
C ASN A 125 5.70 -0.98 4.57
N PHE A 126 6.04 0.30 4.35
CA PHE A 126 6.57 0.76 3.07
C PHE A 126 7.94 0.14 2.76
N LYS A 127 8.87 0.11 3.72
CA LYS A 127 10.17 -0.59 3.56
C LYS A 127 10.00 -2.08 3.26
N THR A 128 9.06 -2.74 3.94
CA THR A 128 8.73 -4.16 3.69
C THR A 128 8.17 -4.35 2.29
N MET A 129 7.27 -3.46 1.85
CA MET A 129 6.71 -3.48 0.49
C MET A 129 7.81 -3.30 -0.55
N LEU A 130 8.70 -2.32 -0.39
CA LEU A 130 9.83 -2.09 -1.28
C LEU A 130 10.70 -3.34 -1.42
N THR A 131 11.06 -3.94 -0.30
CA THR A 131 11.88 -5.16 -0.25
C THR A 131 11.17 -6.34 -0.91
N SER A 132 9.90 -6.56 -0.57
CA SER A 132 9.13 -7.71 -1.07
C SER A 132 8.82 -7.61 -2.56
N HIS A 133 8.49 -6.43 -3.09
CA HIS A 133 8.08 -6.30 -4.49
C HIS A 133 9.23 -6.00 -5.45
N TYR A 134 10.14 -5.08 -5.08
CA TYR A 134 11.16 -4.54 -5.99
C TYR A 134 12.54 -5.19 -5.82
N ILE A 135 12.78 -5.93 -4.73
CA ILE A 135 14.07 -6.62 -4.51
C ILE A 135 13.90 -8.13 -4.68
N TYR A 136 12.91 -8.72 -4.00
CA TYR A 136 12.69 -10.17 -3.99
C TYR A 136 11.41 -10.63 -4.71
N GLY A 137 10.71 -9.71 -5.37
CA GLY A 137 9.37 -9.95 -5.90
C GLY A 137 9.29 -9.88 -7.42
N SER A 138 8.07 -9.76 -7.92
CA SER A 138 7.76 -9.74 -9.35
C SER A 138 8.02 -8.41 -10.06
N LYS A 139 8.57 -7.40 -9.36
CA LYS A 139 8.84 -6.05 -9.91
C LYS A 139 10.31 -5.67 -9.80
N THR A 140 11.20 -6.65 -9.85
CA THR A 140 12.65 -6.45 -9.80
C THR A 140 13.19 -5.70 -11.00
N ASP A 141 12.52 -5.79 -12.14
CA ASP A 141 12.76 -5.07 -13.39
C ASP A 141 12.36 -3.59 -13.32
N LYS A 142 11.54 -3.19 -12.34
CA LYS A 142 10.96 -1.86 -12.25
C LYS A 142 11.67 -1.00 -11.24
N ASN A 143 11.83 0.27 -11.57
CA ASN A 143 12.35 1.23 -10.63
C ASN A 143 11.22 1.77 -9.72
N PRO A 144 11.30 1.64 -8.38
CA PRO A 144 10.31 2.24 -7.48
C PRO A 144 10.27 3.77 -7.54
N CYS A 145 11.36 4.44 -7.91
CA CYS A 145 11.47 5.90 -7.99
C CYS A 145 10.48 6.50 -9.01
N GLU A 146 10.17 5.78 -10.10
CA GLU A 146 9.13 6.19 -11.08
C GLU A 146 7.75 6.36 -10.43
N LYS A 147 7.43 5.47 -9.48
CA LYS A 147 6.14 5.48 -8.78
C LYS A 147 6.17 6.44 -7.59
N TYR A 148 7.32 6.51 -6.91
CA TYR A 148 7.51 7.28 -5.69
C TYR A 148 8.51 8.40 -5.95
N GLN A 149 8.02 9.51 -6.52
CA GLN A 149 8.84 10.66 -6.89
C GLN A 149 9.57 11.34 -5.72
N PHE A 150 9.21 11.01 -4.48
CA PHE A 150 9.90 11.47 -3.27
C PHE A 150 11.08 10.57 -2.87
N LEU A 151 11.35 9.50 -3.64
CA LEU A 151 12.44 8.58 -3.41
C LEU A 151 13.53 8.83 -4.45
N ASP A 152 14.71 9.22 -3.98
CA ASP A 152 15.87 9.45 -4.82
C ASP A 152 16.54 8.13 -5.21
N GLU A 153 17.15 8.10 -6.40
CA GLU A 153 17.81 6.90 -6.91
C GLU A 153 18.97 6.47 -6.02
N GLU A 154 19.77 7.42 -5.52
CA GLU A 154 20.88 7.15 -4.61
C GLU A 154 20.38 6.48 -3.31
N THR A 155 19.33 7.05 -2.71
CA THR A 155 18.69 6.50 -1.50
C THR A 155 18.15 5.09 -1.76
N TRP A 156 17.56 4.85 -2.95
CA TRP A 156 17.08 3.54 -3.35
C TRP A 156 18.21 2.52 -3.49
N GLN A 157 19.31 2.87 -4.17
CA GLN A 157 20.45 1.98 -4.35
C GLN A 157 21.12 1.63 -3.01
N ALA A 158 21.35 2.61 -2.14
CA ALA A 158 21.89 2.36 -0.80
C ALA A 158 20.98 1.43 0.02
N PHE A 159 19.66 1.63 -0.06
CA PHE A 159 18.70 0.73 0.57
C PHE A 159 18.75 -0.69 -0.02
N LYS A 160 18.84 -0.82 -1.35
CA LYS A 160 18.93 -2.11 -2.03
C LYS A 160 20.18 -2.88 -1.60
N LEU A 161 21.34 -2.23 -1.55
CA LEU A 161 22.59 -2.83 -1.05
C LEU A 161 22.42 -3.36 0.37
N LYS A 162 21.85 -2.57 1.27
CA LYS A 162 21.58 -2.99 2.66
C LYS A 162 20.63 -4.20 2.77
N ARG A 163 19.70 -4.36 1.82
CA ARG A 163 18.79 -5.50 1.77
C ARG A 163 19.39 -6.74 1.10
N LEU A 164 20.47 -6.57 0.35
CA LEU A 164 21.24 -7.67 -0.26
C LEU A 164 22.38 -8.15 0.64
N ASP A 165 22.72 -7.40 1.68
CA ASP A 165 23.70 -7.78 2.69
C ASP A 165 23.42 -9.19 3.27
N PRO A 166 24.43 -10.08 3.34
CA PRO A 166 24.25 -11.44 3.86
C PRO A 166 23.68 -11.50 5.28
N VAL A 167 24.02 -10.56 6.16
CA VAL A 167 23.49 -10.53 7.54
C VAL A 167 21.99 -10.27 7.52
N PHE A 168 21.53 -9.33 6.68
CA PHE A 168 20.11 -9.09 6.50
C PHE A 168 19.40 -10.31 5.89
N GLN A 169 19.99 -10.94 4.87
CA GLN A 169 19.40 -12.12 4.22
C GLN A 169 19.24 -13.29 5.20
N ALA A 170 20.23 -13.52 6.06
CA ALA A 170 20.17 -14.55 7.10
C ALA A 170 18.99 -14.29 8.07
N LYS A 171 18.88 -13.05 8.59
CA LYS A 171 17.76 -12.65 9.46
C LYS A 171 16.40 -12.86 8.78
N ARG A 172 16.29 -12.47 7.50
CA ARG A 172 15.07 -12.67 6.70
C ARG A 172 14.74 -14.15 6.53
N ARG A 173 15.73 -14.99 6.22
CA ARG A 173 15.54 -16.43 6.02
C ARG A 173 15.01 -17.08 7.30
N VAL A 174 15.61 -16.76 8.46
CA VAL A 174 15.12 -17.26 9.76
C VAL A 174 13.66 -16.86 10.00
N ALA A 175 13.30 -15.60 9.75
CA ALA A 175 11.91 -15.15 9.90
C ALA A 175 10.95 -15.86 8.93
N GLN A 176 11.38 -16.14 7.70
CA GLN A 176 10.58 -16.90 6.72
C GLN A 176 10.39 -18.36 7.14
N GLU A 177 11.44 -19.00 7.68
CA GLU A 177 11.33 -20.38 8.18
C GLU A 177 10.39 -20.48 9.39
N ILE A 178 10.43 -19.50 10.30
CA ILE A 178 9.46 -19.41 11.40
C ILE A 178 8.03 -19.26 10.85
N ALA A 179 7.84 -18.39 9.85
CA ALA A 179 6.53 -18.18 9.23
C ALA A 179 6.00 -19.43 8.50
N LYS A 180 6.87 -20.20 7.83
CA LYS A 180 6.48 -21.47 7.20
C LYS A 180 6.05 -22.53 8.20
N LYS A 181 6.66 -22.55 9.39
CA LYS A 181 6.30 -23.46 10.48
C LYS A 181 5.00 -23.07 11.18
N ASN A 182 4.44 -21.91 10.89
CA ASN A 182 3.16 -21.48 11.44
C ASN A 182 1.99 -22.22 10.77
N VAL A 183 1.64 -23.39 11.32
CA VAL A 183 0.56 -24.27 10.82
C VAL A 183 -0.83 -23.62 10.96
N HIS A 184 -1.00 -22.75 11.95
CA HIS A 184 -2.28 -22.09 12.23
C HIS A 184 -2.11 -20.57 12.19
N PRO A 185 -1.94 -19.99 10.98
CA PRO A 185 -1.85 -18.55 10.85
C PRO A 185 -3.17 -17.93 11.32
N HIS A 186 -3.09 -17.02 12.29
CA HIS A 186 -4.26 -16.29 12.76
C HIS A 186 -4.77 -15.35 11.67
N ILE A 187 -5.86 -15.71 11.01
CA ILE A 187 -6.53 -14.86 10.02
C ILE A 187 -7.64 -14.09 10.75
N LEU A 188 -7.40 -12.81 11.04
CA LEU A 188 -8.50 -11.91 11.41
C LEU A 188 -9.38 -11.74 10.16
N SER A 189 -10.47 -12.51 10.07
CA SER A 189 -11.52 -12.29 9.11
C SER A 189 -12.09 -10.88 9.30
N ARG A 190 -11.64 -9.94 8.46
CA ARG A 190 -12.33 -8.65 8.30
C ARG A 190 -13.60 -8.97 7.50
N GLY A 191 -14.72 -9.11 8.21
CA GLY A 191 -16.00 -9.55 7.66
C GLY A 191 -16.37 -8.84 6.35
N VAL A 192 -16.74 -9.64 5.35
CA VAL A 192 -18.02 -9.61 4.62
C VAL A 192 -18.10 -10.92 3.84
N MET A 193 -19.11 -11.75 4.14
CA MET A 193 -19.54 -12.87 3.29
C MET A 193 -19.77 -12.35 1.86
N ARG A 194 -18.98 -12.81 0.89
CA ARG A 194 -19.30 -12.69 -0.53
C ARG A 194 -19.25 -14.08 -1.15
N ASN A 195 -20.45 -14.62 -1.37
CA ASN A 195 -20.82 -15.70 -2.28
C ASN A 195 -19.91 -16.92 -2.34
N TRP A 196 -20.16 -17.86 -1.42
CA TRP A 196 -20.13 -19.27 -1.80
C TRP A 196 -21.50 -19.63 -2.38
N SER A 197 -21.62 -19.49 -3.70
CA SER A 197 -22.59 -20.27 -4.47
C SER A 197 -21.99 -20.54 -5.83
N ARG A 198 -21.50 -21.78 -5.99
CA ARG A 198 -21.44 -22.55 -7.23
C ARG A 198 -21.21 -23.99 -6.81
N ARG A 199 -22.29 -24.77 -6.85
CA ARG A 199 -22.22 -26.18 -7.23
C ARG A 199 -21.69 -26.25 -8.67
#